data_AF-A0A8X6HI94-F1
#
_entry.id   AF-A0A8X6HI94-F1
#
_cell.length_a   1.000
_cell.length_b   1.000
_cell.length_c   1.000
_cell.angle_alpha   90.00
_cell.angle_beta   90.00
_cell.angle_gamma   90.00
#
_symmetry.space_group_name_H-M   'P 1'
#
loop_
_entity.id
_entity.type
_entity.pdbx_description
1 polymer ?
#
loop_
_entity_poly.entity_id
_entity_poly.type
_entity_poly.pdbx_seq_one_letter_code
_entity_poly.pdbx_strand_id
1 'polypeptide(L)'
;MWTLKEIILVKLAAGFIKDSATRRTMFCYGEKIWNAVLRERTSDFNIPITLQEDIIALIKPIKSEVLNWMEDHFEIFTWEMSLNSQEFLLDFCFNPNGTVNRVKTADLFIHSKEFDVQTRFVVACQYWTKSEVLAFFKNLHESAREHILHKYSTSNENLNKYEKNVAEWLFCYRNGHIDESRVGALHIITGLTLLFRVDFWIIYHRRNVYIF
;
A
#
# COMPACT_ATOMS: atom_id res chain seq x y z
N MET A 1 21.85 -4.91 17.20
CA MET A 1 22.97 -4.91 16.23
C MET A 1 22.80 -6.15 15.38
N TRP A 2 22.75 -6.02 14.06
CA TRP A 2 22.53 -7.16 13.17
C TRP A 2 23.82 -8.00 13.07
N THR A 3 23.67 -9.32 13.03
CA THR A 3 24.76 -10.26 12.77
C THR A 3 25.16 -10.24 11.30
N LEU A 4 26.40 -10.64 11.00
CA LEU A 4 26.88 -10.77 9.62
C LEU A 4 26.00 -11.74 8.80
N LYS A 5 25.49 -12.80 9.46
CA LYS A 5 24.55 -13.76 8.86
C LYS A 5 23.27 -13.06 8.40
N GLU A 6 22.64 -12.26 9.26
CA GLU A 6 21.41 -11.53 8.93
C GLU A 6 21.61 -10.51 7.80
N ILE A 7 22.75 -9.82 7.77
CA ILE A 7 23.09 -8.87 6.70
C ILE A 7 23.21 -9.59 5.35
N ILE A 8 23.89 -10.75 5.32
CA ILE A 8 24.05 -11.57 4.11
C ILE A 8 22.70 -12.10 3.65
N LEU A 9 21.88 -12.61 4.57
CA LEU A 9 20.54 -13.12 4.27
C LEU A 9 19.62 -12.04 3.68
N VAL A 10 19.63 -10.82 4.21
CA VAL A 10 18.84 -9.71 3.65
C VAL A 10 19.35 -9.29 2.27
N LYS A 11 20.66 -9.24 2.06
CA LYS A 11 21.22 -8.93 0.73
C LYS A 11 20.86 -9.97 -0.31
N LEU A 12 20.90 -11.26 0.06
CA LEU A 12 20.48 -12.35 -0.81
C LEU A 12 18.98 -12.28 -1.07
N ALA A 13 18.13 -12.15 -0.05
CA ALA A 13 16.69 -12.00 -0.23
C ALA A 13 16.35 -10.80 -1.14
N ALA A 14 17.01 -9.66 -0.96
CA ALA A 14 16.87 -8.51 -1.84
C ALA A 14 17.31 -8.82 -3.28
N GLY A 15 18.40 -9.57 -3.48
CA GLY A 15 18.84 -10.04 -4.79
C GLY A 15 17.81 -10.93 -5.49
N PHE A 16 17.17 -11.85 -4.74
CA PHE A 16 16.09 -12.69 -5.25
C PHE A 16 14.85 -11.88 -5.64
N ILE A 17 14.48 -10.88 -4.86
CA ILE A 17 13.36 -9.98 -5.19
C ILE A 17 13.70 -9.10 -6.41
N LYS A 18 14.98 -8.81 -6.65
CA LYS A 18 15.45 -8.02 -7.80
C LYS A 18 15.52 -8.83 -9.09
N ASP A 19 15.69 -10.15 -9.01
CA ASP A 19 15.75 -11.02 -10.18
C ASP A 19 14.40 -11.13 -10.90
N SER A 20 14.37 -10.74 -12.18
CA SER A 20 13.13 -10.67 -12.97
C SER A 20 12.47 -12.03 -13.19
N ALA A 21 13.24 -13.13 -13.22
CA ALA A 21 12.70 -14.48 -13.36
C ALA A 21 12.05 -14.95 -12.04
N THR A 22 12.69 -14.66 -10.92
CA THR A 22 12.18 -14.92 -9.58
C THR A 22 10.92 -14.09 -9.30
N ARG A 23 10.87 -12.81 -9.66
CA ARG A 23 9.65 -12.00 -9.55
C ARG A 23 8.48 -12.56 -10.33
N ARG A 24 8.72 -12.97 -11.59
CA ARG A 24 7.65 -13.55 -12.42
C ARG A 24 7.07 -14.81 -11.82
N THR A 25 7.93 -15.63 -11.21
CA THR A 25 7.48 -16.87 -10.60
C THR A 25 6.79 -16.67 -9.24
N MET A 26 7.06 -15.55 -8.55
CA MET A 26 6.45 -15.22 -7.27
C MET A 26 4.91 -15.13 -7.34
N PHE A 27 4.37 -14.55 -8.42
CA PHE A 27 2.92 -14.29 -8.57
C PHE A 27 2.19 -15.31 -9.44
N CYS A 28 2.88 -15.91 -10.41
CA CYS A 28 2.22 -16.73 -11.43
C CYS A 28 2.09 -18.22 -11.05
N TYR A 29 2.73 -18.67 -9.96
CA TYR A 29 2.76 -20.08 -9.61
C TYR A 29 2.46 -20.36 -8.14
N GLY A 30 1.80 -21.51 -7.91
CA GLY A 30 1.50 -22.00 -6.57
C GLY A 30 2.75 -22.30 -5.74
N GLU A 31 2.56 -22.45 -4.43
CA GLU A 31 3.66 -22.57 -3.45
C GLU A 31 4.66 -23.68 -3.80
N LYS A 32 4.18 -24.81 -4.34
CA LYS A 32 5.04 -25.93 -4.74
C LYS A 32 6.07 -25.54 -5.81
N ILE A 33 5.63 -24.85 -6.86
CA ILE A 33 6.50 -24.42 -7.96
C ILE A 33 7.44 -23.32 -7.47
N TRP A 34 6.92 -22.37 -6.69
CA TRP A 34 7.73 -21.33 -6.07
C TRP A 34 8.86 -21.89 -5.21
N ASN A 35 8.57 -22.89 -4.36
CA ASN A 35 9.58 -23.53 -3.52
C ASN A 35 10.64 -24.28 -4.36
N ALA A 36 10.26 -24.87 -5.49
CA ALA A 36 11.21 -25.51 -6.40
C ALA A 36 12.16 -24.49 -7.04
N VAL A 37 11.62 -23.38 -7.55
CA VAL A 37 12.40 -22.27 -8.13
C VAL A 37 13.35 -21.68 -7.09
N LEU A 38 12.87 -21.43 -5.86
CA LEU A 38 13.74 -20.94 -4.80
C LEU A 38 14.89 -21.89 -4.51
N ARG A 39 14.63 -23.20 -4.40
CA ARG A 39 15.68 -24.20 -4.15
C ARG A 39 16.72 -24.24 -5.26
N GLU A 40 16.27 -24.30 -6.52
CA GLU A 40 17.14 -24.24 -7.70
C GLU A 40 18.02 -22.99 -7.66
N ARG A 41 17.42 -21.82 -7.50
CA ARG A 41 18.15 -20.55 -7.45
C ARG A 41 19.10 -20.44 -6.27
N THR A 42 18.73 -20.94 -5.07
CA THR A 42 19.66 -20.93 -3.93
C THR A 42 20.83 -21.88 -4.14
N SER A 43 20.63 -22.96 -4.90
CA SER A 43 21.69 -23.92 -5.21
C SER A 43 22.74 -23.35 -6.16
N ASP A 44 22.37 -22.42 -7.05
CA ASP A 44 23.29 -21.73 -7.97
C ASP A 44 24.41 -20.96 -7.23
N PHE A 45 24.21 -20.60 -5.96
CA PHE A 45 25.18 -19.82 -5.17
C PHE A 45 26.28 -20.67 -4.50
N ASN A 46 26.30 -22.00 -4.69
CA ASN A 46 27.28 -22.91 -4.07
C ASN A 46 27.42 -22.75 -2.55
N ILE A 47 26.31 -22.41 -1.86
CA ILE A 47 26.25 -22.24 -0.41
C ILE A 47 25.78 -23.54 0.30
N PRO A 48 26.13 -23.73 1.59
CA PRO A 48 25.69 -24.91 2.36
C PRO A 48 24.16 -25.06 2.38
N ILE A 49 23.68 -26.31 2.35
CA ILE A 49 22.23 -26.64 2.34
C ILE A 49 21.49 -25.95 3.49
N THR A 50 22.07 -25.94 4.69
CA THR A 50 21.48 -25.27 5.86
C THR A 50 21.28 -23.78 5.64
N LEU A 51 22.20 -23.10 4.93
CA LEU A 51 22.06 -21.69 4.60
C LEU A 51 21.01 -21.47 3.50
N GLN A 52 20.89 -22.39 2.54
CA GLN A 52 19.82 -22.35 1.53
C GLN A 52 18.44 -22.41 2.21
N GLU A 53 18.27 -23.31 3.17
CA GLU A 53 17.03 -23.43 3.94
C GLU A 53 16.71 -22.17 4.74
N ASP A 54 17.72 -21.56 5.38
CA ASP A 54 17.57 -20.28 6.08
C ASP A 54 17.13 -19.14 5.14
N ILE A 55 17.70 -19.06 3.93
CA ILE A 55 17.31 -18.06 2.91
C ILE A 55 15.87 -18.28 2.46
N ILE A 56 15.49 -19.52 2.16
CA ILE A 56 14.12 -19.85 1.74
C ILE A 56 13.13 -19.49 2.84
N ALA A 57 13.45 -19.83 4.10
CA ALA A 57 12.63 -19.50 5.26
C ALA A 57 12.44 -17.98 5.42
N LEU A 58 13.44 -17.17 5.07
CA LEU A 58 13.34 -15.71 5.10
C LEU A 58 12.55 -15.12 3.91
N ILE A 59 12.68 -15.69 2.70
CA ILE A 59 12.00 -15.17 1.50
C ILE A 59 10.49 -15.45 1.55
N LYS A 60 10.07 -16.58 2.12
CA LYS A 60 8.64 -16.95 2.24
C LYS A 60 7.75 -15.87 2.88
N PRO A 61 8.05 -15.35 4.10
CA PRO A 61 7.24 -14.29 4.70
C PRO A 61 7.28 -13.01 3.87
N ILE A 62 8.39 -12.68 3.21
CA ILE A 62 8.46 -11.53 2.30
C ILE A 62 7.48 -11.69 1.13
N LYS A 63 7.43 -12.86 0.49
CA LYS A 63 6.44 -13.15 -0.56
C LYS A 63 5.02 -12.94 -0.03
N SER A 64 4.71 -13.50 1.14
CA SER A 64 3.37 -13.37 1.73
C SER A 64 3.02 -11.91 2.01
N GLU A 65 3.95 -11.12 2.55
CA GLU A 65 3.74 -9.71 2.85
C GLU A 65 3.54 -8.87 1.59
N VAL A 66 4.29 -9.15 0.52
CA VAL A 66 4.09 -8.50 -0.78
C VAL A 66 2.73 -8.88 -1.37
N LEU A 67 2.33 -10.15 -1.33
CA LEU A 67 1.02 -10.60 -1.82
C LEU A 67 -0.13 -9.95 -1.03
N ASN A 68 -0.02 -9.91 0.30
CA ASN A 68 -1.01 -9.25 1.16
C ASN A 68 -1.08 -7.75 0.86
N TRP A 69 0.05 -7.10 0.61
CA TRP A 69 0.06 -5.69 0.19
C TRP A 69 -0.63 -5.53 -1.16
N MET A 70 -0.36 -6.40 -2.13
CA MET A 70 -1.01 -6.34 -3.44
C MET A 70 -2.52 -6.57 -3.37
N GLU A 71 -2.96 -7.53 -2.56
CA GLU A 71 -4.38 -7.80 -2.33
C GLU A 71 -5.10 -6.60 -1.70
N ASP A 72 -4.49 -5.99 -0.69
CA ASP A 72 -4.99 -4.76 -0.05
C ASP A 72 -5.15 -3.59 -1.04
N HIS A 73 -4.39 -3.60 -2.13
CA HIS A 73 -4.33 -2.54 -3.12
C HIS A 73 -4.75 -3.06 -4.51
N PHE A 74 -5.54 -4.14 -4.58
CA PHE A 74 -5.86 -4.84 -5.83
C PHE A 74 -6.43 -3.89 -6.89
N GLU A 75 -7.29 -2.95 -6.49
CA GLU A 75 -7.87 -1.91 -7.34
C GLU A 75 -6.84 -0.95 -7.96
N ILE A 76 -5.63 -0.86 -7.43
CA ILE A 76 -4.52 -0.12 -8.05
C ILE A 76 -3.80 -1.02 -9.05
N PHE A 77 -3.66 -2.30 -8.72
CA PHE A 77 -2.89 -3.26 -9.50
C PHE A 77 -3.61 -3.84 -10.71
N THR A 78 -4.95 -3.74 -10.78
CA THR A 78 -5.73 -4.20 -11.93
C THR A 78 -5.70 -3.25 -13.13
N TRP A 79 -5.47 -1.94 -12.91
CA TRP A 79 -5.61 -0.92 -13.95
C TRP A 79 -4.33 -0.66 -14.76
N GLU A 80 -3.16 -0.64 -14.13
CA GLU A 80 -1.91 -0.22 -14.80
C GLU A 80 -0.85 -1.32 -14.88
N MET A 81 -0.94 -2.33 -14.02
CA MET A 81 0.10 -3.33 -13.89
C MET A 81 -0.21 -4.55 -14.73
N SER A 82 -0.10 -4.38 -16.05
CA SER A 82 0.19 -5.55 -16.89
C SER A 82 1.38 -6.28 -16.27
N LEU A 83 1.37 -7.61 -16.30
CA LEU A 83 2.37 -8.50 -15.69
C LEU A 83 3.85 -8.17 -16.03
N ASN A 84 4.08 -7.26 -16.97
CA ASN A 84 5.37 -6.78 -17.42
C ASN A 84 6.00 -5.70 -16.51
N SER A 85 5.25 -4.93 -15.71
CA SER A 85 5.80 -3.85 -14.87
C SER A 85 6.13 -4.28 -13.43
N GLN A 86 6.51 -5.54 -13.22
CA GLN A 86 6.98 -6.08 -11.92
C GLN A 86 8.21 -5.36 -11.32
N GLU A 87 8.70 -4.32 -11.98
CA GLU A 87 9.74 -3.41 -11.49
C GLU A 87 9.32 -2.65 -10.24
N PHE A 88 8.02 -2.41 -10.01
CA PHE A 88 7.52 -1.79 -8.77
C PHE A 88 7.92 -2.54 -7.49
N LEU A 89 8.24 -3.83 -7.59
CA LEU A 89 8.71 -4.62 -6.45
C LEU A 89 10.08 -4.15 -5.94
N LEU A 90 10.81 -3.40 -6.75
CA LEU A 90 12.05 -2.72 -6.36
C LEU A 90 11.80 -1.58 -5.36
N ASP A 91 10.59 -1.02 -5.37
CA ASP A 91 10.21 0.12 -4.54
C ASP A 91 9.63 -0.31 -3.18
N PHE A 92 9.49 -1.61 -2.93
CA PHE A 92 9.09 -2.10 -1.62
C PHE A 92 10.17 -1.85 -0.57
N CYS A 93 9.80 -1.08 0.44
CA CYS A 93 10.60 -0.92 1.64
C CYS A 93 10.25 -2.01 2.65
N PHE A 94 11.26 -2.64 3.24
CA PHE A 94 11.07 -3.67 4.26
C PHE A 94 11.54 -3.18 5.63
N ASN A 95 10.82 -3.60 6.67
CA ASN A 95 11.21 -3.45 8.07
C ASN A 95 12.29 -4.50 8.43
N PRO A 96 13.04 -4.29 9.53
CA PRO A 96 14.02 -5.26 10.02
C PRO A 96 13.51 -6.69 10.22
N ASN A 97 12.22 -6.85 10.54
CA ASN A 97 11.58 -8.15 10.74
C ASN A 97 11.07 -8.79 9.43
N GLY A 98 11.40 -8.22 8.27
CA GLY A 98 11.02 -8.75 6.96
C GLY A 98 9.60 -8.40 6.51
N THR A 99 8.84 -7.61 7.27
CA THR A 99 7.52 -7.13 6.83
C THR A 99 7.65 -5.89 5.95
N VAL A 100 6.63 -5.60 5.13
CA VAL A 100 6.64 -4.40 4.31
C VAL A 100 6.43 -3.17 5.20
N ASN A 101 7.32 -2.18 5.07
CA ASN A 101 7.11 -0.85 5.62
C ASN A 101 6.07 -0.12 4.76
N ARG A 102 4.79 -0.37 5.07
CA ARG A 102 3.66 0.09 4.24
C ARG A 102 3.67 1.58 3.99
N VAL A 103 3.96 2.40 5.02
CA VAL A 103 3.98 3.87 4.91
C VAL A 103 5.10 4.32 3.96
N LYS A 104 6.32 3.81 4.15
CA LYS A 104 7.46 4.19 3.31
C LYS A 104 7.31 3.69 1.87
N THR A 105 6.77 2.48 1.69
CA THR A 105 6.45 1.95 0.36
C THR A 105 5.39 2.81 -0.32
N ALA A 106 4.30 3.16 0.37
CA ALA A 106 3.26 4.03 -0.17
C ALA A 106 3.81 5.40 -0.57
N ASP A 107 4.68 6.00 0.25
CA ASP A 107 5.34 7.26 -0.04
C ASP A 107 6.16 7.19 -1.35
N LEU A 108 6.91 6.11 -1.58
CA LEU A 108 7.63 5.92 -2.83
C LEU A 108 6.69 5.80 -4.04
N PHE A 109 5.56 5.11 -3.89
CA PHE A 109 4.58 4.95 -4.96
C PHE A 109 3.92 6.28 -5.30
N ILE A 110 3.52 7.04 -4.28
CA ILE A 110 2.94 8.37 -4.39
C ILE A 110 3.86 9.32 -5.18
N HIS A 111 5.17 9.25 -4.96
CA HIS A 111 6.14 10.14 -5.59
C HIS A 111 6.75 9.61 -6.89
N SER A 112 6.50 8.34 -7.24
CA SER A 112 7.01 7.75 -8.47
C SER A 112 6.31 8.30 -9.70
N LYS A 113 7.07 8.57 -10.77
CA LYS A 113 6.53 9.02 -12.06
C LYS A 113 6.08 7.87 -12.95
N GLU A 114 6.40 6.63 -12.56
CA GLU A 114 6.03 5.42 -13.29
C GLU A 114 4.54 5.09 -13.14
N PHE A 115 3.92 5.57 -12.06
CA PHE A 115 2.48 5.43 -11.83
C PHE A 115 1.72 6.65 -12.33
N ASP A 116 0.52 6.44 -12.87
CA ASP A 116 -0.32 7.56 -13.26
C ASP A 116 -0.84 8.35 -12.05
N VAL A 117 -1.45 9.51 -12.34
CA VAL A 117 -1.95 10.41 -11.30
C VAL A 117 -3.13 9.80 -10.53
N GLN A 118 -3.94 8.94 -11.16
CA GLN A 118 -5.05 8.25 -10.52
C GLN A 118 -4.57 7.20 -9.53
N THR A 119 -3.62 6.36 -9.94
CA THR A 119 -2.99 5.39 -9.03
C THR A 119 -2.41 6.09 -7.80
N ARG A 120 -1.63 7.15 -8.02
CA ARG A 120 -1.03 7.93 -6.93
C ARG A 120 -2.07 8.59 -6.02
N PHE A 121 -3.16 9.11 -6.58
CA PHE A 121 -4.28 9.65 -5.81
C PHE A 121 -4.92 8.61 -4.90
N VAL A 122 -5.18 7.39 -5.42
CA VAL A 122 -5.80 6.32 -4.62
C VAL A 122 -4.86 5.91 -3.48
N VAL A 123 -3.58 5.67 -3.74
CA VAL A 123 -2.59 5.34 -2.69
C VAL A 123 -2.51 6.47 -1.66
N ALA A 124 -2.46 7.73 -2.10
CA ALA A 124 -2.44 8.89 -1.21
C ALA A 124 -3.66 8.93 -0.27
N CYS A 125 -4.85 8.60 -0.78
CA CYS A 125 -6.07 8.53 0.02
C CYS A 125 -6.00 7.39 1.06
N GLN A 126 -5.50 6.23 0.65
CA GLN A 126 -5.41 5.06 1.53
C GLN A 126 -4.50 5.30 2.74
N TYR A 127 -3.42 6.07 2.54
CA TYR A 127 -2.44 6.41 3.57
C TYR A 127 -2.62 7.81 4.17
N TRP A 128 -3.69 8.53 3.84
CA TRP A 128 -4.01 9.88 4.36
C TRP A 128 -2.91 10.92 4.19
N THR A 129 -2.21 10.92 3.06
CA THR A 129 -1.16 11.90 2.75
C THR A 129 -1.81 13.20 2.23
N LYS A 130 -2.36 14.01 3.15
CA LYS A 130 -3.32 15.09 2.85
C LYS A 130 -2.84 16.08 1.78
N SER A 131 -1.57 16.46 1.79
CA SER A 131 -0.97 17.37 0.80
C SER A 131 -1.02 16.78 -0.60
N GLU A 132 -0.65 15.51 -0.71
CA GLU A 132 -0.54 14.78 -1.95
C GLU A 132 -1.93 14.44 -2.50
N VAL A 133 -2.88 14.06 -1.64
CA VAL A 133 -4.26 13.79 -2.06
C VAL A 133 -4.88 15.00 -2.75
N LEU A 134 -4.75 16.20 -2.16
CA LEU A 134 -5.27 17.43 -2.75
C LEU A 134 -4.55 17.77 -4.06
N ALA A 135 -3.22 17.65 -4.09
CA ALA A 135 -2.43 17.92 -5.28
C ALA A 135 -2.82 17.00 -6.44
N PHE A 136 -2.94 15.69 -6.20
CA PHE A 136 -3.36 14.74 -7.24
C PHE A 136 -4.80 14.94 -7.64
N PHE A 137 -5.72 15.20 -6.71
CA PHE A 137 -7.13 15.44 -7.05
C PHE A 137 -7.31 16.63 -7.99
N LYS A 138 -6.55 17.70 -7.79
CA LYS A 138 -6.54 18.88 -8.68
C LYS A 138 -6.00 18.56 -10.06
N ASN A 139 -4.98 17.70 -10.13
CA ASN A 139 -4.32 17.31 -11.38
C ASN A 139 -5.03 16.17 -12.12
N LEU A 140 -6.01 15.51 -11.51
CA LEU A 140 -6.83 14.52 -12.19
C LEU A 140 -7.66 15.18 -13.30
N HIS A 141 -7.68 14.53 -14.46
CA HIS A 141 -8.58 14.88 -15.55
C HIS A 141 -10.04 14.81 -15.06
N GLU A 142 -10.90 15.69 -15.58
CA GLU A 142 -12.30 15.82 -15.15
C GLU A 142 -13.04 14.49 -15.19
N SER A 143 -12.93 13.75 -16.29
CA SER A 143 -13.55 12.42 -16.43
C SER A 143 -13.09 11.40 -15.38
N ALA A 144 -11.80 11.39 -15.01
CA ALA A 144 -11.29 10.51 -13.97
C ALA A 144 -11.82 10.93 -12.58
N ARG A 145 -11.91 12.23 -12.34
CA ARG A 145 -12.48 12.80 -11.10
C ARG A 145 -13.95 12.44 -10.96
N GLU A 146 -14.73 12.59 -12.02
CA GLU A 146 -16.15 12.20 -12.05
C GLU A 146 -16.33 10.71 -11.83
N HIS A 147 -15.50 9.87 -12.47
CA HIS A 147 -15.53 8.43 -12.27
C HIS A 147 -15.28 8.03 -10.81
N ILE A 148 -14.24 8.61 -10.18
CA ILE A 148 -13.93 8.40 -8.76
C ILE A 148 -15.09 8.87 -7.88
N LEU A 149 -15.59 10.08 -8.13
CA LEU A 149 -16.72 10.65 -7.38
C LEU A 149 -17.95 9.73 -7.49
N HIS A 150 -18.28 9.24 -8.68
CA HIS A 150 -19.41 8.34 -8.89
C HIS A 150 -19.21 7.00 -8.16
N LYS A 151 -18.04 6.37 -8.32
CA LYS A 151 -17.70 5.06 -7.72
C LYS A 151 -17.86 5.06 -6.19
N TYR A 152 -17.36 6.10 -5.53
CA TYR A 152 -17.32 6.18 -4.07
C TYR A 152 -18.50 6.95 -3.44
N SER A 153 -19.44 7.46 -4.23
CA SER A 153 -20.67 8.09 -3.71
C SER A 153 -21.81 7.11 -3.46
N THR A 154 -21.82 5.98 -4.16
CA THR A 154 -22.96 5.05 -4.24
C THR A 154 -22.72 3.76 -3.48
N SER A 155 -21.47 3.42 -3.20
CA SER A 155 -21.07 2.18 -2.54
C SER A 155 -20.84 2.43 -1.05
N ASN A 156 -21.79 2.05 -0.18
CA ASN A 156 -21.56 2.08 1.28
C ASN A 156 -21.51 0.67 1.90
N GLU A 157 -22.10 -0.35 1.28
CA GLU A 157 -22.26 -1.65 1.92
C GLU A 157 -21.14 -2.66 1.63
N ASN A 158 -20.37 -2.50 0.54
CA ASN A 158 -19.35 -3.46 0.11
C ASN A 158 -17.93 -2.89 -0.05
N LEU A 159 -17.68 -1.65 0.41
CA LEU A 159 -16.33 -1.08 0.32
C LEU A 159 -15.36 -1.82 1.24
N ASN A 160 -14.19 -2.16 0.71
CA ASN A 160 -13.09 -2.63 1.54
C ASN A 160 -12.56 -1.49 2.43
N LYS A 161 -11.70 -1.82 3.41
CA LYS A 161 -11.17 -0.84 4.37
C LYS A 161 -10.54 0.37 3.69
N TYR A 162 -9.87 0.18 2.57
CA TYR A 162 -9.10 1.20 1.87
C TYR A 162 -9.97 2.09 0.98
N GLU A 163 -11.00 1.51 0.38
CA GLU A 163 -12.01 2.25 -0.35
C GLU A 163 -12.84 3.18 0.55
N LYS A 164 -13.07 2.76 1.81
CA LYS A 164 -13.69 3.62 2.83
C LYS A 164 -12.85 4.89 3.05
N ASN A 165 -11.52 4.80 3.02
CA ASN A 165 -10.63 5.95 3.18
C ASN A 165 -10.82 6.98 2.06
N VAL A 166 -10.96 6.51 0.81
CA VAL A 166 -11.24 7.37 -0.35
C VAL A 166 -12.62 8.02 -0.20
N ALA A 167 -13.64 7.23 0.16
CA ALA A 167 -15.01 7.74 0.37
C ALA A 167 -15.08 8.77 1.50
N GLU A 168 -14.41 8.52 2.63
CA GLU A 168 -14.31 9.44 3.77
C GLU A 168 -13.61 10.74 3.36
N TRP A 169 -12.50 10.65 2.63
CA TRP A 169 -11.82 11.85 2.11
C TRP A 169 -12.73 12.66 1.19
N LEU A 170 -13.43 12.02 0.25
CA LEU A 170 -14.37 12.68 -0.66
C LEU A 170 -15.55 13.33 0.09
N PHE A 171 -16.05 12.67 1.13
CA PHE A 171 -17.07 13.24 2.01
C PHE A 171 -16.56 14.50 2.70
N CYS A 172 -15.36 14.48 3.28
CA CYS A 172 -14.76 15.66 3.89
C CYS A 172 -14.51 16.78 2.85
N TYR A 173 -14.07 16.44 1.65
CA TYR A 173 -13.84 17.38 0.56
C TYR A 173 -15.14 18.08 0.14
N ARG A 174 -16.22 17.34 -0.10
CA ARG A 174 -17.53 17.88 -0.52
C ARG A 174 -18.17 18.80 0.50
N ASN A 175 -17.97 18.52 1.78
CA ASN A 175 -18.53 19.32 2.88
C ASN A 175 -17.63 20.52 3.27
N GLY A 176 -16.58 20.81 2.50
CA GLY A 176 -15.69 21.94 2.76
C GLY A 176 -14.83 21.78 4.03
N HIS A 177 -14.71 20.55 4.56
CA HIS A 177 -13.89 20.28 5.75
C HIS A 177 -12.39 20.15 5.43
N ILE A 178 -12.04 20.05 4.16
CA ILE A 178 -10.65 20.06 3.68
C ILE A 178 -10.35 21.45 3.12
N ASP A 179 -9.86 22.33 4.00
CA ASP A 179 -9.42 23.69 3.64
C ASP A 179 -8.03 23.66 2.99
N GLU A 180 -7.95 24.25 1.80
CA GLU A 180 -6.74 24.37 0.97
C GLU A 180 -5.62 25.18 1.65
N SER A 181 -5.96 26.06 2.60
CA SER A 181 -5.01 26.94 3.29
C SER A 181 -4.24 26.25 4.42
N ARG A 182 -4.64 25.03 4.83
CA ARG A 182 -4.11 24.33 6.02
C ARG A 182 -3.22 23.12 5.73
N VAL A 183 -2.82 22.95 4.48
CA VAL A 183 -2.07 21.78 3.99
C VAL A 183 -0.68 21.65 4.63
N GLY A 184 -0.09 22.74 5.13
CA GLY A 184 1.24 22.72 5.77
C GLY A 184 1.28 22.61 7.30
N ALA A 185 0.14 22.58 8.02
CA ALA A 185 0.13 22.87 9.46
C ALA A 185 -0.25 21.70 10.40
N LEU A 186 -0.45 20.48 9.90
CA LEU A 186 -1.01 19.39 10.71
C LEU A 186 -0.08 18.21 10.96
N HIS A 187 1.16 18.48 11.40
CA HIS A 187 1.98 17.46 12.07
C HIS A 187 1.58 17.21 13.55
N ILE A 188 0.53 17.88 14.06
CA ILE A 188 0.22 17.91 15.52
C ILE A 188 -0.94 16.97 15.94
N ILE A 189 -1.68 16.34 15.01
CA ILE A 189 -2.83 15.48 15.38
C ILE A 189 -2.59 14.00 15.00
N THR A 190 -1.38 13.50 15.22
CA THR A 190 -1.14 12.04 15.25
C THR A 190 -1.42 11.42 16.63
N GLY A 191 -1.87 12.22 17.62
CA GLY A 191 -2.14 11.76 18.99
C GLY A 191 -3.60 11.57 19.40
N LEU A 192 -4.60 12.01 18.62
CA LEU A 192 -6.00 12.09 19.11
C LEU A 192 -7.04 11.25 18.36
N THR A 193 -6.65 10.52 17.30
CA THR A 193 -7.61 9.72 16.51
C THR A 193 -7.98 8.36 17.12
N LEU A 194 -7.41 8.00 18.28
CA LEU A 194 -7.92 6.89 19.10
C LEU A 194 -9.09 7.30 20.02
N LEU A 195 -9.38 8.59 20.18
CA LEU A 195 -10.46 9.08 21.05
C LEU A 195 -11.74 9.51 20.29
N PHE A 196 -11.65 9.86 19.00
CA PHE A 196 -12.82 10.35 18.25
C PHE A 196 -13.76 9.27 17.69
N ARG A 197 -13.51 7.98 17.98
CA ARG A 197 -14.42 6.88 17.58
C ARG A 197 -15.74 6.86 18.34
N VAL A 198 -15.90 7.63 19.42
CA VAL A 198 -17.13 7.61 20.25
C VAL A 198 -17.96 8.91 20.13
N ASP A 199 -17.33 10.06 19.89
CA ASP A 199 -18.06 11.34 19.98
C ASP A 199 -18.83 11.76 18.72
N PHE A 200 -18.47 11.23 17.54
CA PHE A 200 -19.22 11.55 16.32
C PHE A 200 -20.63 10.93 16.33
N TRP A 201 -20.84 9.84 17.07
CA TRP A 201 -22.17 9.23 17.24
C TRP A 201 -23.06 10.04 18.19
N ILE A 202 -22.47 10.70 19.19
CA ILE A 202 -23.19 11.52 20.18
C ILE A 202 -23.63 12.87 19.60
N ILE A 203 -22.83 13.46 18.69
CA ILE A 203 -23.18 14.74 18.05
C ILE A 203 -24.33 14.56 17.04
N TYR A 204 -24.42 13.40 16.37
CA TYR A 204 -25.47 13.14 15.38
C TYR A 204 -26.87 12.92 16.02
N HIS A 205 -26.96 12.39 17.25
CA HIS A 205 -28.24 12.18 17.93
C HIS A 205 -28.73 13.33 18.82
N ARG A 206 -27.91 14.33 19.13
CA ARG A 206 -28.36 15.52 19.91
C ARG A 206 -28.96 16.65 19.08
N ARG A 207 -28.99 16.57 17.75
CA ARG A 207 -29.55 17.62 16.88
C ARG A 207 -30.99 17.41 16.39
N ASN A 208 -31.68 16.34 16.80
CA ASN A 208 -33.07 16.05 16.39
C ASN A 208 -34.10 15.99 17.53
N VAL A 209 -33.86 16.65 18.65
CA VAL A 209 -34.91 16.92 19.64
C VAL A 209 -34.80 18.39 20.03
N TYR A 210 -35.63 19.22 19.41
CA TYR A 210 -36.41 20.34 19.97
C TYR A 210 -36.79 21.36 18.88
N ILE A 211 -38.09 21.71 18.88
CA ILE A 211 -38.80 22.78 18.15
C ILE A 211 -39.28 22.36 16.74
N PHE A 212 -40.55 22.09 16.44
CA PHE A 212 -41.85 22.33 17.12
C PHE A 212 -42.64 21.04 17.32
#